data_AF-A0A376P123-F1
#
_entry.id   AF-A0A376P123-F1
#
_cell.length_a   1.000
_cell.length_b   1.000
_cell.length_c   1.000
_cell.angle_alpha   90.00
_cell.angle_beta   90.00
_cell.angle_gamma   90.00
#
_symmetry.space_group_name_H-M   'P 1'
#
loop_
_entity.id
_entity.type
_entity.pdbx_description
1 polymer ?
#
loop_
_entity_poly.entity_id
_entity_poly.type
_entity_poly.pdbx_seq_one_letter_code
_entity_poly.pdbx_strand_id
1 'polypeptide(L)'
;MSVTEGGLTRSMGYDAAGRITVLTNENGSQSTFRYDPVDRLTEQRGFDGRTQRYHYDLTRKLTQSEDEGLITLWHYDASDRITHRTVNGDPAEQWQYDEHGWLTTLSHTSEGHRVSVHYGL
;
A
#
# COMPACT_ATOMS: atom_id res chain seq x y z
N MET A 1 29.81 -1.56 3.00
CA MET A 1 29.14 -2.43 4.00
C MET A 1 28.04 -3.16 3.24
N SER A 2 28.15 -4.48 3.14
CA SER A 2 27.18 -5.37 2.50
C SER A 2 26.35 -6.06 3.57
N VAL A 3 25.04 -6.18 3.37
CA VAL A 3 24.18 -7.10 4.14
C VAL A 3 23.24 -7.79 3.16
N THR A 4 23.36 -9.12 3.16
CA THR A 4 22.53 -10.19 2.59
C THR A 4 21.14 -10.24 3.26
N GLU A 5 20.00 -10.61 2.66
CA GLU A 5 19.59 -11.88 2.02
C GLU A 5 18.34 -11.63 1.14
N GLY A 6 18.24 -12.29 -0.03
CA GLY A 6 17.07 -12.28 -0.91
C GLY A 6 17.21 -11.50 -2.22
N GLY A 7 18.17 -11.82 -3.08
CA GLY A 7 18.29 -11.18 -4.42
C GLY A 7 18.88 -9.77 -4.33
N LEU A 8 20.18 -9.74 -4.00
CA LEU A 8 20.82 -8.72 -3.18
C LEU A 8 20.96 -7.37 -3.89
N THR A 9 20.63 -6.31 -3.16
CA THR A 9 20.89 -4.93 -3.58
C THR A 9 22.40 -4.71 -3.66
N ARG A 10 22.90 -4.38 -4.84
CA ARG A 10 24.30 -4.02 -5.14
C ARG A 10 24.61 -2.56 -4.78
N SER A 11 23.67 -1.65 -5.00
CA SER A 11 23.85 -0.24 -4.69
C SER A 11 22.53 0.48 -4.44
N MET A 12 22.60 1.57 -3.70
CA MET A 12 21.47 2.42 -3.31
C MET A 12 21.77 3.85 -3.74
N GLY A 13 20.85 4.47 -4.46
CA GLY A 13 20.83 5.89 -4.77
C GLY A 13 19.93 6.61 -3.77
N TYR A 14 20.31 7.83 -3.41
CA TYR A 14 19.59 8.64 -2.42
C TYR A 14 19.28 10.03 -2.98
N ASP A 15 18.22 10.66 -2.48
CA ASP A 15 17.99 12.08 -2.68
C ASP A 15 18.72 12.96 -1.65
N ALA A 16 18.54 14.28 -1.75
CA ALA A 16 19.16 15.26 -0.85
C ALA A 16 18.67 15.16 0.62
N ALA A 17 17.52 14.52 0.86
CA ALA A 17 17.00 14.25 2.19
C ALA A 17 17.52 12.91 2.75
N GLY A 18 18.35 12.18 2.01
CA GLY A 18 18.91 10.89 2.42
C GLY A 18 17.95 9.72 2.22
N ARG A 19 16.91 9.87 1.40
CA ARG A 19 15.91 8.83 1.14
C ARG A 19 16.28 8.02 -0.09
N ILE A 20 16.05 6.71 -0.05
CA ILE A 20 16.38 5.81 -1.16
C ILE A 20 15.51 6.13 -2.37
N THR A 21 16.12 6.52 -3.49
CA THR A 21 15.40 6.75 -4.76
C THR A 21 15.60 5.64 -5.76
N VAL A 22 16.69 4.88 -5.64
CA VAL A 22 17.03 3.78 -6.55
C VAL A 22 17.67 2.65 -5.76
N LEU A 23 17.20 1.43 -5.96
CA LEU A 23 17.92 0.20 -5.61
C LEU A 23 18.39 -0.44 -6.91
N THR A 24 19.65 -0.87 -6.97
CA THR A 24 20.16 -1.68 -8.08
C THR A 24 20.54 -3.03 -7.55
N ASN A 25 20.09 -4.11 -8.17
CA ASN A 25 20.46 -5.48 -7.78
C ASN A 25 21.77 -5.93 -8.46
N GLU A 26 22.23 -7.14 -8.15
CA GLU A 26 23.45 -7.71 -8.71
C GLU A 26 23.44 -7.84 -10.24
N ASN A 27 22.25 -8.01 -10.83
CA ASN A 27 22.07 -8.13 -12.28
C ASN A 27 22.03 -6.77 -12.99
N GLY A 28 22.16 -5.67 -12.25
CA GLY A 28 22.05 -4.30 -12.78
C GLY A 28 20.62 -3.81 -12.98
N SER A 29 19.59 -4.62 -12.69
CA SER A 29 18.20 -4.17 -12.70
C SER A 29 17.96 -3.15 -11.60
N GLN A 30 17.05 -2.22 -11.84
CA GLN A 30 16.74 -1.14 -10.92
C GLN A 30 15.30 -1.21 -10.41
N SER A 31 15.12 -0.87 -9.15
CA SER A 31 13.86 -0.49 -8.55
C SER A 31 13.94 0.97 -8.15
N THR A 32 12.90 1.75 -8.42
CA THR A 32 12.90 3.21 -8.20
C THR A 32 11.76 3.63 -7.29
N PHE A 33 12.00 4.68 -6.50
CA PHE A 33 11.08 5.20 -5.50
C PHE A 33 10.94 6.71 -5.70
N ARG A 34 9.70 7.21 -5.65
CA ARG A 34 9.39 8.63 -5.68
C ARG A 34 8.62 9.02 -4.45
N TYR A 35 8.95 10.19 -3.93
CA TYR A 35 8.33 10.73 -2.74
C TYR A 35 7.74 12.10 -3.03
N ASP A 36 6.72 12.46 -2.29
CA ASP A 36 6.22 13.83 -2.25
C ASP A 36 7.09 14.73 -1.33
N PRO A 37 6.83 16.05 -1.30
CA PRO A 37 7.57 17.00 -0.46
C PRO A 37 7.38 16.80 1.06
N VAL A 38 6.39 16.01 1.50
CA VAL A 38 6.11 15.76 2.92
C VAL A 38 6.50 14.34 3.35
N ASP A 39 7.37 13.72 2.56
CA ASP A 39 8.03 12.45 2.83
C ASP A 39 7.15 11.19 2.75
N ARG A 40 6.24 11.16 1.76
CA ARG A 40 5.40 9.99 1.48
C ARG A 40 5.74 9.38 0.12
N LEU A 41 5.84 8.06 0.06
CA LEU A 41 6.09 7.31 -1.17
C LEU A 41 4.89 7.43 -2.12
N THR A 42 5.06 8.03 -3.28
CA THR A 42 3.98 8.22 -4.28
C THR A 42 4.07 7.27 -5.45
N GLU A 43 5.25 6.74 -5.74
CA GLU A 43 5.43 5.74 -6.78
C GLU A 43 6.60 4.82 -6.41
N GLN A 44 6.40 3.53 -6.65
CA GLN A 44 7.45 2.52 -6.62
C GLN A 44 7.43 1.76 -7.95
N ARG A 45 8.61 1.55 -8.54
CA ARG A 45 8.80 0.62 -9.65
C ARG A 45 9.67 -0.53 -9.19
N GLY A 46 9.17 -1.75 -9.27
CA GLY A 46 9.89 -2.97 -8.89
C GLY A 46 10.98 -3.35 -9.91
N PHE A 47 11.84 -4.29 -9.51
CA PHE A 47 12.86 -4.87 -10.40
C PHE A 47 12.27 -5.65 -11.58
N ASP A 48 11.03 -6.11 -11.43
CA ASP A 48 10.21 -6.75 -12.47
C ASP A 48 9.56 -5.75 -13.44
N GLY A 49 9.76 -4.45 -13.21
CA GLY A 49 9.20 -3.37 -14.00
C GLY A 49 7.77 -2.98 -13.64
N ARG A 50 7.11 -3.70 -12.72
CA ARG A 50 5.76 -3.36 -12.20
C ARG A 50 5.83 -2.01 -11.51
N THR A 51 4.79 -1.19 -11.67
CA THR A 51 4.72 0.14 -11.05
C THR A 51 3.51 0.21 -10.15
N GLN A 52 3.75 0.55 -8.89
CA GLN A 52 2.72 0.90 -7.92
C GLN A 52 2.70 2.40 -7.69
N ARG A 53 1.50 2.98 -7.55
CA ARG A 53 1.33 4.39 -7.20
C ARG A 53 0.44 4.53 -5.98
N TYR A 54 0.68 5.57 -5.19
CA TYR A 54 0.00 5.84 -3.95
C TYR A 54 -0.43 7.30 -3.89
N HIS A 55 -1.68 7.51 -3.51
CA HIS A 55 -2.26 8.83 -3.33
C HIS A 55 -2.76 8.96 -1.91
N TYR A 56 -2.49 10.12 -1.32
CA TYR A 56 -2.80 10.39 0.07
C TYR A 56 -3.63 11.66 0.20
N ASP A 57 -4.48 11.70 1.22
CA ASP A 57 -5.16 12.94 1.60
C ASP A 57 -4.22 13.92 2.33
N LEU A 58 -4.76 15.08 2.70
CA LEU A 58 -4.03 16.12 3.45
C LEU A 58 -3.64 15.67 4.87
N THR A 59 -4.30 14.65 5.41
CA THR A 59 -4.02 14.07 6.74
C THR A 59 -3.04 12.90 6.68
N ARG A 60 -2.47 12.61 5.51
CA ARG A 60 -1.52 11.51 5.23
C ARG A 60 -2.13 10.10 5.22
N LYS A 61 -3.44 9.96 5.09
CA LYS A 61 -4.07 8.65 4.86
C LYS A 61 -3.97 8.27 3.41
N LEU A 62 -3.70 7.00 3.13
CA LEU A 62 -3.71 6.44 1.78
C LEU A 62 -5.15 6.39 1.29
N THR A 63 -5.51 7.14 0.25
CA THR A 63 -6.88 7.13 -0.29
C THR A 63 -7.01 6.28 -1.56
N GLN A 64 -5.90 6.11 -2.29
CA GLN A 64 -5.87 5.32 -3.50
C GLN A 64 -4.50 4.67 -3.69
N SER A 65 -4.50 3.42 -4.15
CA SER A 65 -3.30 2.76 -4.66
C SER A 65 -3.57 2.14 -6.02
N GLU A 66 -2.62 2.26 -6.93
CA GLU A 66 -2.67 1.65 -8.27
C GLU A 66 -1.60 0.57 -8.35
N ASP A 67 -1.95 -0.63 -8.83
CA ASP A 67 -1.01 -1.73 -9.10
C ASP A 67 -1.46 -2.49 -10.35
N GLU A 68 -0.63 -2.46 -11.41
CA GLU A 68 -0.93 -3.12 -12.70
C GLU A 68 -2.33 -2.87 -13.27
N GLY A 69 -2.82 -1.63 -13.18
CA GLY A 69 -4.14 -1.25 -13.67
C GLY A 69 -5.29 -1.62 -12.75
N LEU A 70 -5.02 -2.25 -11.60
CA LEU A 70 -5.96 -2.31 -10.48
C LEU A 70 -5.91 -1.00 -9.72
N ILE A 71 -7.07 -0.39 -9.50
CA ILE A 71 -7.25 0.82 -8.69
C ILE A 71 -7.95 0.42 -7.40
N THR A 72 -7.24 0.48 -6.28
CA THR A 72 -7.81 0.28 -4.96
C THR A 72 -8.11 1.62 -4.31
N LEU A 73 -9.34 1.84 -3.87
CA LEU A 73 -9.74 2.99 -3.07
C LEU A 73 -9.92 2.58 -1.62
N TRP A 74 -9.44 3.41 -0.70
CA TRP A 74 -9.49 3.16 0.74
C TRP A 74 -10.36 4.21 1.41
N HIS A 75 -11.29 3.75 2.25
CA HIS A 75 -12.25 4.62 2.92
C HIS A 75 -12.14 4.48 4.43
N TYR A 76 -12.27 5.60 5.13
CA TYR A 76 -12.06 5.72 6.57
C TYR A 76 -13.28 6.33 7.24
N ASP A 77 -13.50 5.99 8.51
CA ASP A 77 -14.44 6.71 9.36
C ASP A 77 -13.80 7.96 10.00
N ALA A 78 -14.59 8.67 10.80
CA ALA A 78 -14.15 9.88 11.51
C ALA A 78 -13.11 9.61 12.60
N SER A 79 -12.89 8.35 12.97
CA SER A 79 -11.88 7.91 13.93
C SER A 79 -10.64 7.34 13.22
N ASP A 80 -10.49 7.61 11.93
CA ASP A 80 -9.35 7.22 11.09
C ASP A 80 -9.20 5.71 10.90
N ARG A 81 -10.27 4.93 11.12
CA ARG A 81 -10.28 3.47 10.91
C ARG A 81 -10.76 3.14 9.51
N ILE A 82 -10.13 2.17 8.87
CA ILE A 82 -10.55 1.70 7.53
C ILE A 82 -11.94 1.06 7.65
N THR A 83 -12.89 1.49 6.83
CA THR A 83 -14.25 0.92 6.81
C THR A 83 -14.47 -0.01 5.64
N HIS A 84 -13.91 0.32 4.49
CA HIS A 84 -13.96 -0.53 3.31
C HIS A 84 -12.91 -0.13 2.29
N ARG A 85 -12.65 -1.06 1.36
CA ARG A 85 -11.91 -0.78 0.13
C ARG A 85 -12.63 -1.34 -1.08
N THR A 86 -12.47 -0.67 -2.20
CA THR A 86 -12.94 -1.15 -3.50
C THR A 86 -11.76 -1.41 -4.41
N VAL A 87 -11.85 -2.42 -5.28
CA VAL A 87 -10.88 -2.67 -6.35
C VAL A 87 -11.61 -2.49 -7.68
N ASN A 88 -11.13 -1.57 -8.52
CA ASN A 88 -11.75 -1.17 -9.79
C ASN A 88 -13.23 -0.75 -9.67
N GLY A 89 -13.60 -0.19 -8.51
CA GLY A 89 -14.97 0.23 -8.20
C GLY A 89 -15.83 -0.85 -7.55
N ASP A 90 -15.40 -2.12 -7.58
CA ASP A 90 -16.12 -3.21 -6.94
C ASP A 90 -15.75 -3.33 -5.46
N PRO A 91 -16.71 -3.59 -4.54
CA PRO A 91 -16.42 -3.84 -3.14
C PRO A 91 -15.47 -5.04 -3.00
N ALA A 92 -14.35 -4.86 -2.30
CA ALA A 92 -13.37 -5.92 -2.08
C ALA A 92 -13.34 -6.35 -0.62
N GLU A 93 -13.25 -5.41 0.32
CA GLU A 93 -13.27 -5.72 1.76
C GLU A 93 -14.01 -4.65 2.57
N GLN A 94 -14.59 -5.06 3.69
CA GLN A 94 -15.25 -4.17 4.65
C GLN A 94 -14.91 -4.58 6.08
N TRP A 95 -14.68 -3.58 6.93
CA TRP A 95 -14.39 -3.70 8.35
C TRP A 95 -15.48 -2.99 9.14
N GLN A 96 -15.89 -3.60 10.25
CA GLN A 96 -16.83 -3.02 11.21
C GLN A 96 -16.23 -3.06 12.60
N TYR A 97 -16.54 -2.05 13.39
CA TYR A 97 -15.99 -1.88 14.73
C TYR A 97 -17.12 -1.66 15.73
N ASP A 98 -16.88 -2.03 16.99
CA ASP A 98 -17.74 -1.64 18.11
C ASP A 98 -17.44 -0.21 18.59
N GLU A 99 -18.14 0.19 19.66
CA GLU A 99 -17.98 1.50 20.30
C GLU A 99 -16.61 1.71 20.96
N HIS A 100 -15.94 0.63 21.36
CA HIS A 100 -14.59 0.65 21.93
C HIS A 100 -13.52 0.68 20.82
N GLY A 101 -13.94 0.47 19.58
CA GLY A 101 -13.09 0.45 18.39
C GLY A 101 -12.45 -0.90 18.10
N TRP A 102 -12.95 -1.97 18.69
CA TRP A 102 -12.52 -3.32 18.37
C TRP A 102 -13.18 -3.79 17.08
N LEU A 103 -12.41 -4.47 16.24
CA LEU A 103 -12.91 -5.04 14.99
C LEU A 103 -13.92 -6.14 15.34
N THR A 104 -15.16 -5.99 14.86
CA THR A 104 -16.24 -6.96 15.08
C THR A 104 -16.52 -7.80 13.84
N THR A 105 -16.29 -7.25 12.65
CA THR A 105 -16.50 -7.98 11.40
C THR A 105 -15.46 -7.58 10.37
N LEU A 106 -14.88 -8.60 9.72
CA LEU A 106 -14.14 -8.45 8.47
C LEU A 106 -14.85 -9.24 7.39
N SER A 107 -15.22 -8.58 6.30
CA SER A 107 -15.78 -9.23 5.12
C SER A 107 -14.86 -9.07 3.92
N HIS A 108 -14.75 -10.12 3.12
CA HIS A 108 -14.04 -10.15 1.85
C HIS A 108 -15.00 -10.58 0.76
N THR A 109 -15.03 -9.83 -0.34
CA THR A 109 -15.87 -10.08 -1.50
C THR A 109 -14.99 -10.42 -2.70
N SER A 110 -15.26 -11.57 -3.32
CA SER A 110 -14.60 -12.02 -4.55
C SER A 110 -15.64 -12.66 -5.46
N GLU A 111 -15.64 -12.28 -6.75
CA GLU A 111 -16.58 -12.83 -7.74
C GLU A 111 -18.06 -12.75 -7.32
N GLY A 112 -18.44 -11.68 -6.61
CA GLY A 112 -19.80 -11.50 -6.08
C GLY A 112 -20.13 -12.33 -4.83
N HIS A 113 -19.24 -13.22 -4.40
CA HIS A 113 -19.36 -13.96 -3.16
C HIS A 113 -18.73 -13.19 -2.00
N ARG A 114 -19.46 -13.03 -0.90
CA ARG A 114 -18.96 -12.40 0.31
C ARG A 114 -18.78 -13.42 1.43
N VAL A 115 -17.57 -13.51 1.95
CA VAL A 115 -17.24 -14.25 3.18
C VAL A 115 -17.07 -13.24 4.31
N SER A 116 -17.50 -13.59 5.52
CA SER A 116 -17.35 -12.71 6.69
C SER A 116 -16.86 -13.49 7.88
N VAL A 117 -15.90 -12.90 8.60
CA VAL A 117 -15.42 -13.36 9.90
C VAL A 117 -15.95 -12.40 10.94
N HIS A 118 -16.64 -12.94 11.94
CA HIS A 118 -17.14 -12.18 13.07
C HIS A 118 -16.26 -12.43 14.28
N TYR A 119 -15.82 -11.34 14.89
CA TYR A 119 -15.05 -11.33 16.11
C TYR A 119 -16.02 -10.95 17.24
N GLY A 120 -16.29 -11.91 18.12
CA GLY A 120 -17.05 -11.71 19.34
C GLY A 120 -16.11 -11.79 20.54
N LEU A 121 -16.47 -11.05 21.59
CA LEU A 121 -16.03 -11.28 22.97
C LEU A 121 -16.77 -12.50 23.55
#